data_AF-A0AA96QEK4-F1
#
_entry.id   AF-A0AA96QEK4-F1
#
_cell.length_a   1.000
_cell.length_b   1.000
_cell.length_c   1.000
_cell.angle_alpha   90.00
_cell.angle_beta   90.00
_cell.angle_gamma   90.00
#
_symmetry.space_group_name_H-M   'P 1'
#
loop_
_entity.id
_entity.type
_entity.pdbx_description
1 polymer ?
#
loop_
_entity_poly.entity_id
_entity_poly.type
_entity_poly.pdbx_seq_one_letter_code
_entity_poly.pdbx_strand_id
1 'polypeptide(L)'
;MSIRRTALVAVGLLATGLAVAPPAVADPAPAAGCGVTDLMVKSSTYWVEHDTDQAANNWSNALFHVGNLAQVRTTGISNHKTWPWTEANRWQLPLDPAHPFAADPQASGEAYLDVWFFHQEDRVLDPLRANLAAEAASVAQGRTRYWSTPDALAMSLPSFVRIGVMDSDQALLDAARTLFRDAERRLFDDFTGLWLGNAQANGFAVSGLAKAVLALPADSPDRAEYARTLKRSAESLRWLQRPDGFWNAELLFGGQESSSTALITHALAAGINAGVLDRDAYLPVVRRGWTALTTSALRDSGLFGYVQARGSHRRAGADDSAAFGVGAFLSAGQQVAALTPGC
;
A
#
# COMPACT_ATOMS: atom_id res chain seq x y z
N MET A 1 49.42 51.84 37.33
CA MET A 1 50.29 52.34 36.24
C MET A 1 51.21 51.22 35.77
N SER A 2 51.22 50.96 34.45
CA SER A 2 52.24 50.22 33.66
C SER A 2 52.45 48.73 33.98
N ILE A 3 51.80 47.80 33.26
CA ILE A 3 52.26 47.13 32.02
C ILE A 3 53.64 46.48 32.15
N ARG A 4 53.68 45.14 32.06
CA ARG A 4 54.56 44.43 31.12
C ARG A 4 54.00 43.04 30.80
N ARG A 5 53.76 42.84 29.50
CA ARG A 5 53.21 41.66 28.86
C ARG A 5 54.27 40.58 28.68
N THR A 6 53.77 39.36 28.72
CA THR A 6 54.36 38.05 28.42
C THR A 6 55.04 37.96 27.05
N ALA A 7 56.10 37.15 26.96
CA ALA A 7 56.48 36.43 25.73
C ALA A 7 57.23 35.15 26.13
N LEU A 8 56.51 34.02 26.13
CA LEU A 8 57.11 32.68 26.16
C LEU A 8 57.04 32.15 24.72
N VAL A 9 58.20 31.92 24.14
CA VAL A 9 58.38 31.34 22.80
C VAL A 9 58.16 29.83 22.93
N ALA A 10 57.08 29.31 22.36
CA ALA A 10 56.85 27.88 22.21
C ALA A 10 57.42 27.42 20.85
N VAL A 11 58.44 26.58 20.90
CA VAL A 11 59.01 25.90 19.73
C VAL A 11 58.08 24.74 19.35
N GLY A 12 57.39 24.85 18.22
CA GLY A 12 56.57 23.78 17.67
C GLY A 12 57.42 22.72 16.98
N LEU A 13 57.44 21.50 17.50
CA LEU A 13 57.93 20.31 16.79
C LEU A 13 56.89 19.90 15.74
N LEU A 14 57.24 20.03 14.46
CA LEU A 14 56.50 19.46 13.33
C LEU A 14 56.73 17.95 13.28
N ALA A 15 55.77 17.19 13.82
CA ALA A 15 55.68 15.75 13.58
C ALA A 15 55.01 15.52 12.21
N THR A 16 55.77 15.15 11.20
CA THR A 16 55.25 14.71 9.89
C THR A 16 54.73 13.29 10.01
N GLY A 17 53.48 13.16 10.48
CA GLY A 17 52.72 11.91 10.39
C GLY A 17 52.26 11.67 8.96
N LEU A 18 52.75 10.60 8.33
CA LEU A 18 52.19 10.05 7.10
C LEU A 18 50.78 9.52 7.42
N ALA A 19 49.76 10.29 7.08
CA ALA A 19 48.38 9.85 7.14
C ALA A 19 48.15 8.78 6.06
N VAL A 20 48.13 7.51 6.46
CA VAL A 20 47.61 6.44 5.62
C VAL A 20 46.10 6.61 5.60
N ALA A 21 45.56 7.03 4.45
CA ALA A 21 44.12 7.08 4.25
C ALA A 21 43.54 5.66 4.37
N PRO A 22 42.40 5.47 5.06
CA PRO A 22 41.71 4.19 5.08
C PRO A 22 41.37 3.78 3.63
N PRO A 23 41.36 2.48 3.31
CA PRO A 23 40.97 2.02 1.98
C PRO A 23 39.57 2.55 1.68
N ALA A 24 39.40 3.15 0.50
CA ALA A 24 38.09 3.55 0.02
C ALA A 24 37.16 2.35 0.10
N VAL A 25 36.06 2.49 0.85
CA VAL A 25 34.95 1.55 0.78
C VAL A 25 34.43 1.69 -0.64
N ALA A 26 34.67 0.68 -1.47
CA ALA A 26 34.06 0.62 -2.79
C ALA A 26 32.54 0.68 -2.59
N ASP A 27 31.87 1.54 -3.36
CA ASP A 27 30.41 1.51 -3.43
C ASP A 27 29.96 0.05 -3.65
N PRO A 28 28.94 -0.44 -2.92
CA PRO A 28 28.43 -1.76 -3.17
C PRO A 28 28.09 -1.87 -4.65
N ALA A 29 28.58 -2.93 -5.30
CA ALA A 29 28.19 -3.24 -6.66
C ALA A 29 26.65 -3.22 -6.73
N PRO A 30 26.04 -2.59 -7.75
CA PRO A 30 24.58 -2.56 -7.87
C PRO A 30 24.08 -4.00 -7.75
N ALA A 31 23.14 -4.21 -6.82
CA ALA A 31 22.54 -5.53 -6.61
C ALA A 31 22.12 -6.07 -7.98
N ALA A 32 22.45 -7.33 -8.26
CA ALA A 32 21.95 -8.01 -9.45
C ALA A 32 20.42 -7.80 -9.49
N GLY A 33 19.93 -7.16 -10.55
CA GLY A 33 18.58 -6.59 -10.58
C GLY A 33 17.52 -7.60 -10.17
N CYS A 34 16.70 -7.23 -9.18
CA CYS A 34 15.54 -8.02 -8.82
C CYS A 34 14.49 -7.91 -9.94
N GLY A 35 14.18 -9.02 -10.61
CA GLY A 35 13.20 -9.00 -11.71
C GLY A 35 11.82 -8.48 -11.31
N VAL A 36 11.45 -8.56 -10.03
CA VAL A 36 10.21 -7.94 -9.51
C VAL A 36 10.32 -6.42 -9.53
N THR A 37 11.43 -5.85 -9.04
CA THR A 37 11.62 -4.40 -8.98
C THR A 37 11.69 -3.76 -10.37
N ASP A 38 12.30 -4.44 -11.33
CA ASP A 38 12.39 -3.95 -12.71
C ASP A 38 11.00 -3.83 -13.36
N LEU A 39 10.12 -4.81 -13.11
CA LEU A 39 8.75 -4.80 -13.63
C LEU A 39 7.88 -3.73 -12.96
N MET A 40 8.10 -3.46 -11.67
CA MET A 40 7.46 -2.36 -10.96
C MET A 40 7.83 -1.02 -11.61
N VAL A 41 9.13 -0.74 -11.75
CA VAL A 41 9.63 0.48 -12.37
C VAL A 41 9.09 0.63 -13.79
N LYS A 42 9.13 -0.44 -14.59
CA LYS A 42 8.58 -0.45 -15.95
C LYS A 42 7.11 -0.02 -16.01
N SER A 43 6.26 -0.59 -15.14
CA SER A 43 4.83 -0.27 -15.14
C SER A 43 4.54 1.15 -14.67
N SER A 44 5.20 1.60 -13.59
CA SER A 44 5.01 2.96 -13.07
C SER A 44 5.50 4.03 -14.04
N THR A 45 6.65 3.81 -14.71
CA THR A 45 7.20 4.73 -15.72
C THR A 45 6.25 4.88 -16.88
N TYR A 46 5.74 3.75 -17.43
CA TYR A 46 4.75 3.81 -18.50
C TYR A 46 3.52 4.65 -18.10
N TRP A 47 2.98 4.40 -16.89
CA TRP A 47 1.79 5.10 -16.40
C TRP A 47 1.98 6.61 -16.33
N VAL A 48 3.14 7.08 -15.84
CA VAL A 48 3.42 8.53 -15.70
C VAL A 48 3.83 9.25 -16.98
N GLU A 49 4.27 8.52 -18.01
CA GLU A 49 4.66 9.08 -19.30
C GLU A 49 3.46 9.23 -20.26
N HIS A 50 2.37 8.51 -20.05
CA HIS A 50 1.22 8.47 -20.96
C HIS A 50 0.00 9.27 -20.44
N ASP A 51 0.25 10.31 -19.64
CA ASP A 51 -0.66 11.40 -19.26
C ASP A 51 -2.08 10.97 -18.79
N THR A 52 -2.12 10.08 -17.81
CA THR A 52 -3.35 9.47 -17.29
C THR A 52 -3.96 10.31 -16.16
N ASP A 53 -4.58 11.48 -16.41
CA ASP A 53 -5.22 12.38 -15.40
C ASP A 53 -4.72 12.16 -13.96
N GLN A 54 -3.43 12.43 -13.72
CA GLN A 54 -2.81 12.13 -12.43
C GLN A 54 -3.03 13.24 -11.41
N ALA A 55 -3.58 14.37 -11.82
CA ALA A 55 -3.74 15.55 -10.97
C ALA A 55 -4.93 15.39 -10.01
N ALA A 56 -6.00 14.73 -10.46
CA ALA A 56 -7.23 14.60 -9.68
C ALA A 56 -7.00 13.85 -8.35
N ASN A 57 -7.49 14.42 -7.26
CA ASN A 57 -7.53 13.77 -5.95
C ASN A 57 -8.77 12.89 -5.87
N ASN A 58 -8.69 11.70 -6.42
CA ASN A 58 -9.74 10.69 -6.35
C ASN A 58 -9.15 9.38 -5.83
N TRP A 59 -10.02 8.47 -5.37
CA TRP A 59 -9.61 7.18 -4.80
C TRP A 59 -8.71 6.36 -5.74
N SER A 60 -8.96 6.43 -7.05
CA SER A 60 -8.19 5.66 -8.03
C SER A 60 -6.74 6.16 -8.11
N ASN A 61 -6.55 7.47 -8.24
CA ASN A 61 -5.22 8.08 -8.26
C ASN A 61 -4.52 7.96 -6.91
N ALA A 62 -5.26 8.08 -5.80
CA ALA A 62 -4.70 7.85 -4.47
C ALA A 62 -4.08 6.45 -4.36
N LEU A 63 -4.78 5.41 -4.81
CA LEU A 63 -4.25 4.04 -4.82
C LEU A 63 -3.05 3.86 -5.75
N PHE A 64 -3.00 4.56 -6.89
CA PHE A 64 -1.79 4.63 -7.70
C PHE A 64 -0.62 5.19 -6.88
N HIS A 65 -0.82 6.31 -6.18
CA HIS A 65 0.24 6.95 -5.40
C HIS A 65 0.71 6.11 -4.20
N VAL A 66 -0.20 5.36 -3.55
CA VAL A 66 0.17 4.35 -2.54
C VAL A 66 1.10 3.29 -3.16
N GLY A 67 0.72 2.73 -4.31
CA GLY A 67 1.56 1.76 -5.02
C GLY A 67 2.89 2.36 -5.50
N ASN A 68 2.88 3.61 -5.97
CA ASN A 68 4.07 4.33 -6.41
C ASN A 68 5.07 4.51 -5.26
N LEU A 69 4.60 4.81 -4.05
CA LEU A 69 5.45 4.90 -2.87
C LEU A 69 5.88 3.52 -2.33
N ALA A 70 5.05 2.48 -2.49
CA ALA A 70 5.47 1.10 -2.28
C ALA A 70 6.65 0.72 -3.19
N GLN A 71 6.62 1.13 -4.46
CA GLN A 71 7.77 0.99 -5.35
C GLN A 71 8.99 1.74 -4.84
N VAL A 72 8.88 3.03 -4.51
CA VAL A 72 10.03 3.81 -4.04
C VAL A 72 10.67 3.16 -2.81
N ARG A 73 9.87 2.68 -1.85
CA ARG A 73 10.37 1.96 -0.66
C ARG A 73 11.05 0.63 -0.99
N THR A 74 10.68 -0.01 -2.10
CA THR A 74 11.21 -1.32 -2.50
C THR A 74 12.46 -1.18 -3.37
N THR A 75 12.48 -0.20 -4.29
CA THR A 75 13.49 -0.09 -5.34
C THR A 75 14.47 1.06 -5.13
N GLY A 76 14.12 2.06 -4.32
CA GLY A 76 14.82 3.34 -4.24
C GLY A 76 14.63 4.24 -5.47
N ILE A 77 13.87 3.80 -6.48
CA ILE A 77 13.66 4.52 -7.75
C ILE A 77 12.31 5.23 -7.73
N SER A 78 12.35 6.55 -7.89
CA SER A 78 11.19 7.42 -7.93
C SER A 78 10.98 8.00 -9.34
N ASN A 79 9.73 8.11 -9.75
CA ASN A 79 9.32 8.89 -10.93
C ASN A 79 8.96 10.36 -10.58
N HIS A 80 9.13 10.74 -9.31
CA HIS A 80 8.92 12.10 -8.80
C HIS A 80 7.51 12.67 -8.99
N LYS A 81 6.47 11.82 -9.16
CA LYS A 81 5.09 12.28 -9.34
C LYS A 81 4.27 12.42 -8.06
N THR A 82 4.53 11.59 -7.05
CA THR A 82 3.66 11.58 -5.86
C THR A 82 3.77 12.87 -5.03
N TRP A 83 4.98 13.39 -4.80
CA TRP A 83 5.13 14.63 -4.02
C TRP A 83 4.42 15.84 -4.68
N PRO A 84 4.63 16.14 -5.98
CA PRO A 84 3.87 17.19 -6.66
C PRO A 84 2.35 17.00 -6.61
N TRP A 85 1.86 15.76 -6.71
CA TRP A 85 0.43 15.48 -6.55
C TRP A 85 -0.07 15.83 -5.14
N THR A 86 0.68 15.52 -4.09
CA THR A 86 0.30 15.88 -2.71
C THR A 86 0.29 17.40 -2.50
N GLU A 87 1.28 18.12 -3.06
CA GLU A 87 1.35 19.58 -2.96
C GLU A 87 0.21 20.27 -3.72
N ALA A 88 -0.07 19.81 -4.95
CA ALA A 88 -1.16 20.34 -5.76
C ALA A 88 -2.52 20.20 -5.05
N ASN A 89 -2.70 19.11 -4.30
CA ASN A 89 -3.91 18.82 -3.54
C ASN A 89 -3.85 19.32 -2.09
N ARG A 90 -2.79 20.04 -1.71
CA ARG A 90 -2.59 20.65 -0.39
C ARG A 90 -2.78 19.65 0.76
N TRP A 91 -2.41 18.39 0.54
CA TRP A 91 -2.59 17.29 1.52
C TRP A 91 -4.03 17.10 2.02
N GLN A 92 -5.02 17.68 1.34
CA GLN A 92 -6.42 17.57 1.75
C GLN A 92 -7.04 16.29 1.23
N LEU A 93 -7.89 15.66 2.04
CA LEU A 93 -8.79 14.63 1.52
C LEU A 93 -9.87 15.30 0.65
N PRO A 94 -10.34 14.66 -0.43
CA PRO A 94 -11.53 15.11 -1.13
C PRO A 94 -12.70 15.25 -0.13
N LEU A 95 -13.49 16.30 -0.24
CA LEU A 95 -14.61 16.53 0.67
C LEU A 95 -15.93 16.42 -0.06
N ASP A 96 -16.77 15.48 0.38
CA ASP A 96 -18.21 15.51 0.12
C ASP A 96 -18.91 15.98 1.41
N PRO A 97 -19.43 17.23 1.47
CA PRO A 97 -20.11 17.74 2.66
C PRO A 97 -21.33 16.92 3.07
N ALA A 98 -21.98 16.21 2.14
CA ALA A 98 -23.11 15.33 2.46
C ALA A 98 -22.67 14.00 3.08
N HIS A 99 -21.45 13.55 2.74
CA HIS A 99 -20.86 12.30 3.22
C HIS A 99 -19.41 12.53 3.67
N PRO A 100 -19.19 13.27 4.78
CA PRO A 100 -17.85 13.72 5.19
C PRO A 100 -16.88 12.58 5.57
N PHE A 101 -17.42 11.37 5.75
CA PHE A 101 -16.69 10.15 6.09
C PHE A 101 -16.91 9.06 5.03
N ALA A 102 -17.19 9.44 3.79
CA ALA A 102 -17.16 8.50 2.67
C ALA A 102 -15.75 7.89 2.55
N ALA A 103 -15.68 6.58 2.36
CA ALA A 103 -14.41 5.86 2.36
C ALA A 103 -13.51 6.25 1.17
N ASP A 104 -14.07 6.43 -0.03
CA ASP A 104 -13.31 6.74 -1.24
C ASP A 104 -12.38 7.96 -1.08
N PRO A 105 -12.86 9.13 -0.59
CA PRO A 105 -11.97 10.24 -0.27
C PRO A 105 -10.83 9.94 0.70
N GLN A 106 -11.00 8.99 1.62
CA GLN A 106 -9.97 8.68 2.62
C GLN A 106 -8.78 7.90 2.04
N ALA A 107 -8.92 7.34 0.83
CA ALA A 107 -7.82 6.64 0.15
C ALA A 107 -6.56 7.50 0.01
N SER A 108 -6.73 8.81 -0.21
CA SER A 108 -5.61 9.78 -0.30
C SER A 108 -4.82 9.88 1.00
N GLY A 109 -5.46 9.60 2.14
CA GLY A 109 -4.82 9.57 3.45
C GLY A 109 -3.69 8.56 3.53
N GLU A 110 -3.83 7.38 2.93
CA GLU A 110 -2.77 6.38 2.94
C GLU A 110 -1.55 6.85 2.11
N ALA A 111 -1.79 7.54 0.99
CA ALA A 111 -0.71 8.14 0.20
C ALA A 111 0.01 9.23 1.00
N TYR A 112 -0.70 10.06 1.76
CA TYR A 112 -0.09 11.10 2.62
C TYR A 112 0.71 10.49 3.77
N LEU A 113 0.21 9.42 4.39
CA LEU A 113 0.95 8.59 5.36
C LEU A 113 2.25 8.05 4.79
N ASP A 114 2.22 7.54 3.56
CA ASP A 114 3.41 7.03 2.89
C ASP A 114 4.37 8.13 2.45
N VAL A 115 3.87 9.32 2.10
CA VAL A 115 4.72 10.50 1.85
C VAL A 115 5.41 10.98 3.13
N TRP A 116 4.69 10.98 4.26
CA TRP A 116 5.24 11.41 5.54
C TRP A 116 6.46 10.59 5.97
N PHE A 117 6.53 9.30 5.58
CA PHE A 117 7.72 8.48 5.76
C PHE A 117 9.00 9.11 5.16
N PHE A 118 8.87 9.82 4.03
CA PHE A 118 9.98 10.52 3.35
C PHE A 118 10.08 12.00 3.76
N HIS A 119 8.95 12.62 4.11
CA HIS A 119 8.82 14.04 4.43
C HIS A 119 8.06 14.22 5.75
N GLN A 120 8.79 14.12 6.87
CA GLN A 120 8.24 14.13 8.23
C GLN A 120 7.79 15.53 8.69
N GLU A 121 6.87 16.14 7.94
CA GLU A 121 6.29 17.44 8.24
C GLU A 121 4.85 17.25 8.73
N ASP A 122 4.50 17.84 9.88
CA ASP A 122 3.18 17.66 10.49
C ASP A 122 2.02 18.03 9.55
N ARG A 123 2.20 19.08 8.75
CA ARG A 123 1.23 19.56 7.75
C ARG A 123 0.75 18.49 6.76
N VAL A 124 1.53 17.44 6.53
CA VAL A 124 1.19 16.35 5.61
C VAL A 124 0.06 15.50 6.17
N LEU A 125 -0.02 15.32 7.49
CA LEU A 125 -0.97 14.43 8.14
C LEU A 125 -2.10 15.16 8.87
N ASP A 126 -1.98 16.47 9.12
CA ASP A 126 -3.01 17.24 9.83
C ASP A 126 -4.43 17.07 9.24
N PRO A 127 -4.64 17.15 7.90
CA PRO A 127 -5.99 16.98 7.33
C PRO A 127 -6.52 15.55 7.53
N LEU A 128 -5.65 14.55 7.42
CA LEU A 128 -6.01 13.15 7.65
C LEU A 128 -6.38 12.92 9.12
N ARG A 129 -5.52 13.34 10.06
CA ARG A 129 -5.77 13.23 11.50
C ARG A 129 -7.07 13.90 11.90
N ALA A 130 -7.34 15.10 11.39
CA ALA A 130 -8.58 15.81 11.66
C ALA A 130 -9.83 15.05 11.15
N ASN A 131 -9.76 14.48 9.94
CA ASN A 131 -10.87 13.70 9.39
C ASN A 131 -11.11 12.40 10.20
N LEU A 132 -10.05 11.65 10.52
CA LEU A 132 -10.15 10.41 11.29
C LEU A 132 -10.65 10.65 12.72
N ALA A 133 -10.18 11.71 13.39
CA ALA A 133 -10.64 12.07 14.73
C ALA A 133 -12.13 12.47 14.73
N ALA A 134 -12.58 13.21 13.71
CA ALA A 134 -13.98 13.57 13.56
C ALA A 134 -14.86 12.34 13.27
N GLU A 135 -14.39 11.40 12.45
CA GLU A 135 -15.10 10.14 12.21
C GLU A 135 -15.16 9.30 13.49
N ALA A 136 -14.05 9.14 14.21
CA ALA A 136 -13.99 8.38 15.46
C ALA A 136 -14.93 8.97 16.52
N ALA A 137 -15.00 10.30 16.64
CA ALA A 137 -15.97 10.97 17.52
C ALA A 137 -17.42 10.67 17.12
N SER A 138 -17.70 10.57 15.82
CA SER A 138 -19.02 10.19 15.31
C SER A 138 -19.35 8.72 15.55
N VAL A 139 -18.36 7.82 15.42
CA VAL A 139 -18.46 6.39 15.74
C VAL A 139 -18.75 6.20 17.23
N ALA A 140 -18.11 6.98 18.10
CA ALA A 140 -18.39 6.98 19.55
C ALA A 140 -19.84 7.41 19.89
N GLN A 141 -20.52 8.12 18.98
CA GLN A 141 -21.95 8.45 19.08
C GLN A 141 -22.87 7.36 18.47
N GLY A 142 -22.31 6.20 18.09
CA GLY A 142 -23.06 5.06 17.56
C GLY A 142 -23.24 5.07 16.03
N ARG A 143 -22.57 5.96 15.29
CA ARG A 143 -22.63 5.94 13.81
C ARG A 143 -21.59 4.99 13.24
N THR A 144 -22.01 3.79 12.84
CA THR A 144 -21.08 2.69 12.47
C THR A 144 -21.10 2.31 10.99
N ARG A 145 -21.92 2.96 10.15
CA ARG A 145 -22.23 2.51 8.78
C ARG A 145 -21.38 3.16 7.69
N TYR A 146 -20.28 3.81 8.03
CA TYR A 146 -19.42 4.51 7.04
C TYR A 146 -18.74 3.53 6.07
N TRP A 147 -18.30 2.38 6.56
CA TRP A 147 -17.74 1.30 5.72
C TRP A 147 -18.87 0.42 5.18
N SER A 148 -19.56 0.95 4.18
CA SER A 148 -20.78 0.37 3.60
C SER A 148 -20.51 -0.64 2.49
N THR A 149 -19.30 -0.65 1.92
CA THR A 149 -18.83 -1.60 0.90
C THR A 149 -17.53 -2.28 1.35
N PRO A 150 -17.17 -3.47 0.82
CA PRO A 150 -15.90 -4.11 1.15
C PRO A 150 -14.69 -3.25 0.75
N ASP A 151 -14.83 -2.47 -0.33
CA ASP A 151 -13.83 -1.55 -0.85
C ASP A 151 -13.35 -0.54 0.22
N ALA A 152 -14.24 -0.15 1.13
CA ALA A 152 -13.93 0.79 2.21
C ALA A 152 -12.78 0.30 3.12
N LEU A 153 -12.59 -1.02 3.23
CA LEU A 153 -11.47 -1.58 3.98
C LEU A 153 -10.12 -1.28 3.32
N ALA A 154 -10.05 -1.11 2.01
CA ALA A 154 -8.81 -0.66 1.35
C ALA A 154 -8.62 0.86 1.46
N MET A 155 -9.70 1.64 1.49
CA MET A 155 -9.61 3.10 1.44
C MET A 155 -9.38 3.74 2.81
N SER A 156 -9.94 3.15 3.88
CA SER A 156 -10.03 3.81 5.19
C SER A 156 -9.26 3.08 6.29
N LEU A 157 -9.44 1.76 6.39
CA LEU A 157 -8.89 0.96 7.50
C LEU A 157 -7.36 1.13 7.69
N PRO A 158 -6.52 1.12 6.63
CA PRO A 158 -5.07 1.31 6.81
C PRO A 158 -4.73 2.64 7.48
N SER A 159 -5.43 3.72 7.14
CA SER A 159 -5.19 5.05 7.71
C SER A 159 -5.52 5.10 9.20
N PHE A 160 -6.67 4.57 9.60
CA PHE A 160 -7.06 4.47 11.01
C PHE A 160 -6.03 3.70 11.85
N VAL A 161 -5.64 2.52 11.36
CA VAL A 161 -4.71 1.64 12.08
C VAL A 161 -3.33 2.26 12.17
N ARG A 162 -2.80 2.80 11.06
CA ARG A 162 -1.45 3.36 11.02
C ARG A 162 -1.32 4.62 11.86
N ILE A 163 -2.28 5.55 11.78
CA ILE A 163 -2.29 6.75 12.64
C ILE A 163 -2.50 6.34 14.11
N GLY A 164 -3.46 5.45 14.39
CA GLY A 164 -3.73 4.98 15.75
C GLY A 164 -2.50 4.36 16.42
N VAL A 165 -1.73 3.54 15.70
CA VAL A 165 -0.47 2.98 16.20
C VAL A 165 0.61 4.06 16.35
N MET A 166 0.82 4.87 15.31
CA MET A 166 1.88 5.88 15.28
C MET A 166 1.73 6.95 16.37
N ASP A 167 0.49 7.40 16.59
CA ASP A 167 0.18 8.46 17.56
C ASP A 167 -0.27 7.90 18.92
N SER A 168 -0.27 6.56 19.10
CA SER A 168 -0.82 5.88 20.29
C SER A 168 -2.27 6.28 20.62
N ASP A 169 -3.09 6.52 19.58
CA ASP A 169 -4.48 6.95 19.70
C ASP A 169 -5.44 5.75 19.75
N GLN A 170 -5.84 5.39 20.97
CA GLN A 170 -6.77 4.29 21.20
C GLN A 170 -8.18 4.57 20.64
N ALA A 171 -8.61 5.83 20.55
CA ALA A 171 -9.94 6.16 20.04
C ALA A 171 -10.04 5.84 18.54
N LEU A 172 -8.96 6.05 17.78
CA LEU A 172 -8.89 5.66 16.37
C LEU A 172 -8.90 4.13 16.20
N LEU A 173 -8.15 3.40 17.04
CA LEU A 173 -8.13 1.93 17.00
C LEU A 173 -9.49 1.34 17.36
N ASP A 174 -10.17 1.89 18.38
CA ASP A 174 -11.52 1.47 18.79
C ASP A 174 -12.58 1.80 17.73
N ALA A 175 -12.45 2.95 17.06
CA ALA A 175 -13.31 3.31 15.92
C ALA A 175 -13.12 2.34 14.75
N ALA A 176 -11.88 2.03 14.39
CA ALA A 176 -11.55 1.06 13.34
C ALA A 176 -12.15 -0.32 13.63
N ARG A 177 -11.99 -0.82 14.87
CA ARG A 177 -12.59 -2.08 15.32
C ARG A 177 -14.12 -2.05 15.18
N THR A 178 -14.75 -0.96 15.60
CA THR A 178 -16.21 -0.80 15.56
C THR A 178 -16.74 -0.80 14.13
N LEU A 179 -16.10 -0.03 13.24
CA LEU A 179 -16.45 0.05 11.82
C LEU A 179 -16.20 -1.28 11.11
N PHE A 180 -15.06 -1.92 11.37
CA PHE A 180 -14.73 -3.25 10.82
C PHE A 180 -15.78 -4.28 11.20
N ARG A 181 -16.12 -4.40 12.50
CA ARG A 181 -17.12 -5.38 12.97
C ARG A 181 -18.49 -5.13 12.35
N ASP A 182 -18.86 -3.88 12.10
CA ASP A 182 -20.11 -3.57 11.40
C ASP A 182 -20.07 -3.97 9.93
N ALA A 183 -18.97 -3.69 9.24
CA ALA A 183 -18.75 -4.12 7.87
C ALA A 183 -18.74 -5.65 7.75
N GLU A 184 -17.96 -6.34 8.59
CA GLU A 184 -17.85 -7.80 8.63
C GLU A 184 -19.22 -8.45 8.80
N ARG A 185 -20.01 -8.07 9.82
CA ARG A 185 -21.35 -8.63 10.05
C ARG A 185 -22.31 -8.51 8.85
N ARG A 186 -22.15 -7.47 8.03
CA ARG A 186 -23.07 -7.16 6.93
C ARG A 186 -22.59 -7.64 5.57
N LEU A 187 -21.28 -7.65 5.38
CA LEU A 187 -20.65 -7.77 4.07
C LEU A 187 -19.78 -9.01 3.96
N PHE A 188 -19.45 -9.68 5.06
CA PHE A 188 -18.66 -10.90 5.06
C PHE A 188 -19.52 -12.12 5.33
N ASP A 189 -19.36 -13.16 4.53
CA ASP A 189 -20.00 -14.45 4.73
C ASP A 189 -18.97 -15.44 5.29
N ASP A 190 -19.08 -15.78 6.58
CA ASP A 190 -18.17 -16.70 7.27
C ASP A 190 -18.17 -18.11 6.64
N PHE A 191 -19.30 -18.54 6.08
CA PHE A 191 -19.42 -19.88 5.49
C PHE A 191 -18.64 -19.99 4.18
N THR A 192 -18.73 -18.97 3.33
CA THR A 192 -18.00 -18.93 2.06
C THR A 192 -16.61 -18.33 2.19
N GLY A 193 -16.34 -17.56 3.26
CA GLY A 193 -15.13 -16.77 3.44
C GLY A 193 -14.99 -15.59 2.46
N LEU A 194 -16.08 -15.17 1.83
CA LEU A 194 -16.06 -14.12 0.81
C LEU A 194 -16.80 -12.87 1.28
N TRP A 195 -16.34 -11.74 0.78
CA TRP A 195 -17.01 -10.45 0.91
C TRP A 195 -18.06 -10.31 -0.20
N LEU A 196 -19.13 -9.59 0.10
CA LEU A 196 -20.20 -9.29 -0.84
C LEU A 196 -19.66 -8.60 -2.09
N GLY A 197 -19.95 -9.15 -3.26
CA GLY A 197 -19.57 -8.57 -4.54
C GLY A 197 -18.63 -9.46 -5.33
N ASN A 198 -17.88 -8.84 -6.23
CA ASN A 198 -17.06 -9.52 -7.21
C ASN A 198 -15.61 -9.71 -6.71
N ALA A 199 -14.71 -10.17 -7.57
CA ALA A 199 -13.32 -10.40 -7.17
C ALA A 199 -12.57 -9.11 -6.83
N GLN A 200 -12.94 -7.98 -7.45
CA GLN A 200 -12.33 -6.68 -7.16
C GLN A 200 -12.72 -6.21 -5.75
N ALA A 201 -14.00 -6.32 -5.36
CA ALA A 201 -14.46 -5.99 -4.01
C ALA A 201 -13.75 -6.86 -2.95
N ASN A 202 -13.64 -8.16 -3.21
CA ASN A 202 -12.89 -9.08 -2.34
C ASN A 202 -11.41 -8.72 -2.27
N GLY A 203 -10.80 -8.39 -3.41
CA GLY A 203 -9.41 -7.94 -3.50
C GLY A 203 -9.15 -6.71 -2.64
N PHE A 204 -9.99 -5.68 -2.73
CA PHE A 204 -9.88 -4.50 -1.88
C PHE A 204 -9.99 -4.87 -0.40
N ALA A 205 -11.00 -5.66 -0.03
CA ALA A 205 -11.21 -6.08 1.35
C ALA A 205 -9.98 -6.79 1.94
N VAL A 206 -9.47 -7.81 1.26
CA VAL A 206 -8.31 -8.59 1.77
C VAL A 206 -7.02 -7.78 1.73
N SER A 207 -6.86 -6.89 0.76
CA SER A 207 -5.68 -6.02 0.67
C SER A 207 -5.65 -5.01 1.82
N GLY A 208 -6.78 -4.38 2.14
CA GLY A 208 -6.93 -3.49 3.29
C GLY A 208 -6.67 -4.20 4.63
N LEU A 209 -7.22 -5.41 4.79
CA LEU A 209 -6.95 -6.23 5.98
C LEU A 209 -5.48 -6.61 6.12
N ALA A 210 -4.83 -7.02 5.03
CA ALA A 210 -3.42 -7.38 5.06
C ALA A 210 -2.53 -6.19 5.45
N LYS A 211 -2.83 -4.98 4.96
CA LYS A 211 -2.15 -3.73 5.38
C LYS A 211 -2.35 -3.45 6.87
N ALA A 212 -3.57 -3.60 7.38
CA ALA A 212 -3.86 -3.43 8.81
C ALA A 212 -3.09 -4.44 9.67
N VAL A 213 -3.05 -5.71 9.25
CA VAL A 213 -2.31 -6.78 9.95
C VAL A 213 -0.81 -6.53 9.99
N LEU A 214 -0.24 -5.96 8.91
CA LEU A 214 1.17 -5.56 8.86
C LEU A 214 1.49 -4.37 9.77
N ALA A 215 0.54 -3.44 9.92
CA ALA A 215 0.74 -2.21 10.70
C ALA A 215 0.53 -2.40 12.22
N LEU A 216 -0.28 -3.36 12.63
CA LEU A 216 -0.58 -3.60 14.05
C LEU A 216 0.53 -4.38 14.77
N PRO A 217 0.78 -4.08 16.06
CA PRO A 217 1.63 -4.91 16.93
C PRO A 217 1.17 -6.37 16.97
N ALA A 218 2.13 -7.30 17.11
CA ALA A 218 1.87 -8.74 17.04
C ALA A 218 0.87 -9.25 18.10
N ASP A 219 0.84 -8.59 19.27
CA ASP A 219 -0.01 -8.88 20.43
C ASP A 219 -1.35 -8.11 20.42
N SER A 220 -1.60 -7.26 19.41
CA SER A 220 -2.86 -6.54 19.30
C SER A 220 -4.04 -7.50 19.07
N PRO A 221 -5.13 -7.39 19.85
CA PRO A 221 -6.33 -8.19 19.63
C PRO A 221 -7.00 -7.88 18.28
N ASP A 222 -6.88 -6.63 17.80
CA ASP A 222 -7.40 -6.23 16.49
C ASP A 222 -6.65 -6.91 15.36
N ARG A 223 -5.33 -7.10 15.52
CA ARG A 223 -4.52 -7.84 14.57
C ARG A 223 -4.98 -9.28 14.46
N ALA A 224 -5.26 -9.91 15.60
CA ALA A 224 -5.79 -11.28 15.62
C ALA A 224 -7.16 -11.36 14.95
N GLU A 225 -8.02 -10.36 15.13
CA GLU A 225 -9.34 -10.28 14.47
C GLU A 225 -9.22 -10.14 12.96
N TYR A 226 -8.52 -9.12 12.47
CA TYR A 226 -8.33 -8.91 11.03
C TYR A 226 -7.61 -10.10 10.36
N ALA A 227 -6.65 -10.71 11.05
CA ALA A 227 -5.95 -11.90 10.54
C ALA A 227 -6.87 -13.13 10.43
N ARG A 228 -7.86 -13.31 11.32
CA ARG A 228 -8.83 -14.41 11.19
C ARG A 228 -9.65 -14.27 9.92
N THR A 229 -10.19 -13.08 9.68
CA THR A 229 -11.01 -12.80 8.48
C THR A 229 -10.17 -12.89 7.21
N LEU A 230 -8.94 -12.37 7.22
CA LEU A 230 -7.99 -12.52 6.11
C LEU A 230 -7.67 -13.99 5.80
N LYS A 231 -7.37 -14.82 6.82
CA LYS A 231 -7.12 -16.27 6.65
C LYS A 231 -8.33 -16.95 6.02
N ARG A 232 -9.52 -16.62 6.49
CA ARG A 232 -10.76 -17.20 5.99
C ARG A 232 -11.00 -16.86 4.51
N SER A 233 -10.77 -15.62 4.10
CA SER A 233 -10.80 -15.26 2.68
C SER A 233 -9.67 -15.90 1.87
N ALA A 234 -8.47 -16.00 2.44
CA ALA A 234 -7.33 -16.62 1.75
C ALA A 234 -7.61 -18.09 1.40
N GLU A 235 -8.27 -18.85 2.28
CA GLU A 235 -8.73 -20.23 2.00
C GLU A 235 -9.58 -20.29 0.74
N SER A 236 -10.65 -19.50 0.66
CA SER A 236 -11.58 -19.51 -0.48
C SER A 236 -10.94 -18.96 -1.75
N LEU A 237 -10.18 -17.87 -1.65
CA LEU A 237 -9.50 -17.28 -2.79
C LEU A 237 -8.43 -18.21 -3.37
N ARG A 238 -7.76 -19.01 -2.55
CA ARG A 238 -6.84 -20.05 -3.03
C ARG A 238 -7.55 -21.07 -3.92
N TRP A 239 -8.78 -21.48 -3.57
CA TRP A 239 -9.58 -22.43 -4.36
C TRP A 239 -10.17 -21.81 -5.63
N LEU A 240 -10.45 -20.51 -5.62
CA LEU A 240 -11.02 -19.77 -6.75
C LEU A 240 -9.98 -19.31 -7.76
N GLN A 241 -8.68 -19.42 -7.46
CA GLN A 241 -7.63 -19.06 -8.40
C GLN A 241 -7.69 -20.00 -9.62
N ARG A 242 -7.72 -19.41 -10.81
CA ARG A 242 -7.72 -20.15 -12.07
C ARG A 242 -6.38 -20.85 -12.30
N PRO A 243 -6.34 -21.89 -13.17
CA PRO A 243 -5.09 -22.53 -13.57
C PRO A 243 -4.06 -21.59 -14.19
N ASP A 244 -4.50 -20.53 -14.87
CA ASP A 244 -3.65 -19.49 -15.46
C ASP A 244 -3.18 -18.42 -14.45
N GLY A 245 -3.55 -18.55 -13.17
CA GLY A 245 -3.10 -17.70 -12.07
C GLY A 245 -3.99 -16.48 -11.79
N PHE A 246 -4.90 -16.13 -12.70
CA PHE A 246 -5.86 -15.03 -12.48
C PHE A 246 -6.97 -15.42 -11.49
N TRP A 247 -7.60 -14.40 -10.92
CA TRP A 247 -8.97 -14.51 -10.43
C TRP A 247 -9.92 -13.92 -11.48
N ASN A 248 -11.10 -14.54 -11.63
CA ASN A 248 -12.12 -14.05 -12.55
C ASN A 248 -12.70 -12.71 -12.06
N ALA A 249 -13.09 -11.83 -12.99
CA ALA A 249 -13.81 -10.59 -12.66
C ALA A 249 -15.02 -10.85 -11.73
N GLU A 250 -15.92 -11.77 -12.12
CA GLU A 250 -16.90 -12.36 -11.20
C GLU A 250 -16.26 -13.64 -10.63
N LEU A 251 -16.18 -13.80 -9.32
CA LEU A 251 -15.36 -14.85 -8.67
C LEU A 251 -15.48 -16.26 -9.28
N LEU A 252 -16.66 -16.63 -9.79
CA LEU A 252 -16.95 -17.94 -10.38
C LEU A 252 -16.87 -17.99 -11.92
N PHE A 253 -16.97 -16.87 -12.63
CA PHE A 253 -17.03 -16.83 -14.10
C PHE A 253 -16.41 -15.54 -14.65
N GLY A 254 -15.72 -15.60 -15.79
CA GLY A 254 -15.29 -14.36 -16.44
C GLY A 254 -14.00 -14.43 -17.22
N GLY A 255 -13.49 -13.25 -17.56
CA GLY A 255 -12.20 -13.05 -18.22
C GLY A 255 -11.10 -12.73 -17.22
N GLN A 256 -9.90 -12.56 -17.76
CA GLN A 256 -8.76 -12.03 -17.01
C GLN A 256 -9.14 -10.67 -16.42
N GLU A 257 -8.86 -10.49 -15.14
CA GLU A 257 -9.03 -9.22 -14.45
C GLU A 257 -7.81 -9.01 -13.54
N SER A 258 -7.01 -8.01 -13.89
CA SER A 258 -5.68 -7.86 -13.33
C SER A 258 -5.67 -7.11 -12.00
N SER A 259 -6.64 -6.22 -11.75
CA SER A 259 -6.64 -5.42 -10.52
C SER A 259 -6.97 -6.26 -9.29
N SER A 260 -8.00 -7.11 -9.35
CA SER A 260 -8.33 -8.09 -8.31
C SER A 260 -7.21 -9.08 -8.14
N THR A 261 -6.64 -9.60 -9.23
CA THR A 261 -5.51 -10.53 -9.18
C THR A 261 -4.30 -9.89 -8.47
N ALA A 262 -4.01 -8.62 -8.74
CA ALA A 262 -2.96 -7.87 -8.04
C ALA A 262 -3.28 -7.64 -6.56
N LEU A 263 -4.50 -7.21 -6.22
CA LEU A 263 -4.93 -6.98 -4.83
C LEU A 263 -4.92 -8.27 -3.99
N ILE A 264 -5.37 -9.39 -4.56
CA ILE A 264 -5.36 -10.70 -3.89
C ILE A 264 -3.93 -11.21 -3.77
N THR A 265 -3.11 -11.09 -4.83
CA THR A 265 -1.68 -11.46 -4.76
C THR A 265 -0.95 -10.66 -3.69
N HIS A 266 -1.21 -9.34 -3.61
CA HIS A 266 -0.72 -8.48 -2.54
C HIS A 266 -1.14 -9.00 -1.16
N ALA A 267 -2.43 -9.25 -0.93
CA ALA A 267 -2.94 -9.67 0.38
C ALA A 267 -2.37 -11.02 0.83
N LEU A 268 -2.26 -11.99 -0.08
CA LEU A 268 -1.68 -13.30 0.22
C LEU A 268 -0.17 -13.18 0.52
N ALA A 269 0.57 -12.40 -0.26
CA ALA A 269 2.00 -12.17 -0.02
C ALA A 269 2.24 -11.43 1.31
N ALA A 270 1.48 -10.36 1.56
CA ALA A 270 1.50 -9.61 2.81
C ALA A 270 1.14 -10.49 4.02
N GLY A 271 0.15 -11.37 3.89
CA GLY A 271 -0.22 -12.32 4.95
C GLY A 271 0.90 -13.31 5.27
N ILE A 272 1.68 -13.76 4.29
CA ILE A 272 2.88 -14.58 4.51
C ILE A 272 3.96 -13.74 5.22
N ASN A 273 4.24 -12.52 4.72
CA ASN A 273 5.25 -11.63 5.29
C ASN A 273 4.92 -11.24 6.74
N ALA A 274 3.64 -11.10 7.07
CA ALA A 274 3.16 -10.85 8.43
C ALA A 274 3.15 -12.10 9.33
N GLY A 275 3.46 -13.28 8.80
CA GLY A 275 3.43 -14.55 9.54
C GLY A 275 2.04 -15.04 9.92
N VAL A 276 0.98 -14.56 9.25
CA VAL A 276 -0.40 -14.97 9.52
C VAL A 276 -0.93 -16.01 8.53
N LEU A 277 -0.33 -16.12 7.34
CA LEU A 277 -0.61 -17.16 6.35
C LEU A 277 0.56 -18.14 6.26
N ASP A 278 0.25 -19.43 6.13
CA ASP A 278 1.24 -20.48 5.97
C ASP A 278 2.01 -20.32 4.65
N ARG A 279 3.34 -20.26 4.73
CA ARG A 279 4.18 -19.98 3.56
C ARG A 279 4.06 -21.09 2.51
N ASP A 280 4.06 -22.35 2.90
CA ASP A 280 4.09 -23.48 1.97
C ASP A 280 2.74 -23.64 1.24
N ALA A 281 1.63 -23.36 1.93
CA ALA A 281 0.30 -23.36 1.37
C ALA A 281 0.07 -22.23 0.35
N TYR A 282 0.57 -21.02 0.63
CA TYR A 282 0.18 -19.80 -0.10
C TYR A 282 1.25 -19.26 -1.06
N LEU A 283 2.54 -19.51 -0.84
CA LEU A 283 3.59 -19.03 -1.75
C LEU A 283 3.40 -19.54 -3.19
N PRO A 284 2.98 -20.79 -3.46
CA PRO A 284 2.67 -21.23 -4.83
C PRO A 284 1.50 -20.46 -5.46
N VAL A 285 0.51 -20.05 -4.66
CA VAL A 285 -0.67 -19.28 -5.10
C VAL A 285 -0.25 -17.85 -5.48
N VAL A 286 0.55 -17.22 -4.61
CA VAL A 286 1.16 -15.90 -4.84
C VAL A 286 1.99 -15.90 -6.12
N ARG A 287 2.87 -16.91 -6.30
CA ARG A 287 3.73 -17.02 -7.48
C ARG A 287 2.91 -17.13 -8.76
N ARG A 288 1.86 -17.95 -8.80
CA ARG A 288 0.97 -18.04 -9.97
C ARG A 288 0.27 -16.73 -10.27
N GLY A 289 -0.23 -16.04 -9.24
CA GLY A 289 -0.85 -14.72 -9.38
C GLY A 289 0.13 -13.70 -9.95
N TRP A 290 1.34 -13.62 -9.40
CA TRP A 290 2.39 -12.75 -9.89
C TRP A 290 2.80 -13.08 -11.33
N THR A 291 3.01 -14.36 -11.67
CA THR A 291 3.32 -14.78 -13.04
C THR A 291 2.21 -14.41 -14.02
N ALA A 292 0.94 -14.57 -13.66
CA ALA A 292 -0.19 -14.16 -14.50
C ALA A 292 -0.13 -12.66 -14.81
N LEU A 293 0.10 -11.83 -13.79
CA LEU A 293 0.23 -10.38 -13.93
C LEU A 293 1.40 -9.99 -14.83
N THR A 294 2.58 -10.59 -14.63
CA THR A 294 3.80 -10.17 -15.33
C THR A 294 3.95 -10.72 -16.73
N THR A 295 3.31 -11.85 -17.05
CA THR A 295 3.42 -12.49 -18.37
C THR A 295 2.21 -12.24 -19.27
N SER A 296 1.04 -11.94 -18.70
CA SER A 296 -0.19 -11.72 -19.47
C SER A 296 -0.72 -10.29 -19.38
N ALA A 297 -0.68 -9.64 -18.21
CA ALA A 297 -1.27 -8.32 -18.01
C ALA A 297 -0.30 -7.16 -18.26
N LEU A 298 0.97 -7.31 -17.86
CA LEU A 298 2.01 -6.32 -18.10
C LEU A 298 2.61 -6.52 -19.50
N ARG A 299 2.41 -5.54 -20.38
CA ARG A 299 2.93 -5.57 -21.75
C ARG A 299 4.40 -5.21 -21.82
N ASP A 300 5.01 -5.50 -22.96
CA ASP A 300 6.41 -5.13 -23.23
C ASP A 300 6.65 -3.62 -23.17
N SER A 301 5.64 -2.80 -23.48
CA SER A 301 5.69 -1.34 -23.33
C SER A 301 5.70 -0.86 -21.87
N GLY A 302 5.24 -1.68 -20.93
CA GLY A 302 4.98 -1.30 -19.55
C GLY A 302 3.50 -0.99 -19.24
N LEU A 303 2.62 -1.00 -20.24
CA LEU A 303 1.17 -0.92 -20.02
C LEU A 303 0.71 -2.11 -19.17
N PHE A 304 0.02 -1.82 -18.06
CA PHE A 304 -0.62 -2.84 -17.22
C PHE A 304 -2.12 -2.92 -17.53
N GLY A 305 -2.51 -3.95 -18.27
CA GLY A 305 -3.83 -4.08 -18.88
C GLY A 305 -4.79 -5.04 -18.16
N TYR A 306 -5.93 -5.32 -18.80
CA TYR A 306 -7.03 -6.11 -18.27
C TYR A 306 -7.55 -5.60 -16.90
N VAL A 307 -7.47 -4.30 -16.68
CA VAL A 307 -8.02 -3.65 -15.47
C VAL A 307 -9.48 -3.32 -15.73
N GLN A 308 -10.37 -3.97 -14.99
CA GLN A 308 -11.80 -3.69 -15.11
C GLN A 308 -12.17 -2.43 -14.32
N ALA A 309 -12.90 -1.50 -14.95
CA ALA A 309 -13.44 -0.33 -14.26
C ALA A 309 -14.33 -0.74 -13.07
N ARG A 310 -14.24 -0.01 -11.96
CA ARG A 310 -14.98 -0.31 -10.74
C ARG A 310 -16.49 -0.37 -10.99
N GLY A 311 -17.13 -1.44 -10.52
CA GLY A 311 -18.57 -1.68 -10.70
C GLY A 311 -19.00 -2.06 -12.12
N SER A 312 -18.06 -2.25 -13.06
CA SER A 312 -18.38 -2.71 -14.41
C SER A 312 -18.56 -4.23 -14.44
N HIS A 313 -19.50 -4.71 -15.25
CA HIS A 313 -19.60 -6.13 -15.63
C HIS A 313 -18.98 -6.41 -17.02
N ARG A 314 -18.40 -5.39 -17.66
CA ARG A 314 -17.73 -5.54 -18.96
C ARG A 314 -16.40 -6.25 -18.76
N ARG A 315 -16.12 -7.26 -19.59
CA ARG A 315 -14.79 -7.88 -19.65
C ARG A 315 -13.74 -6.84 -20.03
N ALA A 316 -12.67 -6.75 -19.25
CA ALA A 316 -11.53 -5.91 -19.56
C ALA A 316 -10.72 -6.49 -20.73
N GLY A 317 -10.31 -5.63 -21.64
CA GLY A 317 -9.40 -5.91 -22.74
C GLY A 317 -7.94 -5.67 -22.36
N ALA A 318 -7.04 -6.08 -23.23
CA ALA A 318 -5.59 -6.00 -23.00
C ALA A 318 -5.06 -4.58 -22.79
N ASP A 319 -5.77 -3.57 -23.27
CA ASP A 319 -5.39 -2.15 -23.15
C ASP A 319 -6.23 -1.39 -22.12
N ASP A 320 -7.22 -2.03 -21.50
CA ASP A 320 -7.98 -1.43 -20.42
C ASP A 320 -7.09 -1.32 -19.17
N SER A 321 -6.77 -0.09 -18.77
CA SER A 321 -5.91 0.22 -17.63
C SER A 321 -6.52 1.31 -16.75
N ALA A 322 -6.12 1.36 -15.49
CA ALA A 322 -6.55 2.38 -14.54
C ALA A 322 -5.53 2.57 -13.42
N ALA A 323 -5.55 3.77 -12.80
CA ALA A 323 -4.57 4.16 -11.80
C ALA A 323 -4.55 3.19 -10.60
N PHE A 324 -5.72 2.84 -10.07
CA PHE A 324 -5.82 1.87 -8.97
C PHE A 324 -5.28 0.48 -9.34
N GLY A 325 -5.40 0.07 -10.61
CA GLY A 325 -4.89 -1.21 -11.10
C GLY A 325 -3.36 -1.23 -11.10
N VAL A 326 -2.74 -0.17 -11.62
CA VAL A 326 -1.28 0.01 -11.55
C VAL A 326 -0.82 0.09 -10.09
N GLY A 327 -1.51 0.86 -9.25
CA GLY A 327 -1.23 0.94 -7.82
C GLY A 327 -1.28 -0.41 -7.10
N ALA A 328 -2.28 -1.23 -7.42
CA ALA A 328 -2.39 -2.60 -6.91
C ALA A 328 -1.24 -3.49 -7.37
N PHE A 329 -0.84 -3.41 -8.65
CA PHE A 329 0.31 -4.14 -9.18
C PHE A 329 1.61 -3.79 -8.45
N LEU A 330 1.87 -2.51 -8.24
CA LEU A 330 3.06 -2.04 -7.51
C LEU A 330 3.03 -2.47 -6.04
N SER A 331 1.88 -2.39 -5.38
CA SER A 331 1.71 -2.88 -4.00
C SER A 331 1.98 -4.38 -3.91
N ALA A 332 1.46 -5.17 -4.86
CA ALA A 332 1.74 -6.60 -4.94
C ALA A 332 3.25 -6.87 -5.15
N GLY A 333 3.89 -6.11 -6.04
CA GLY A 333 5.33 -6.19 -6.29
C GLY A 333 6.16 -6.00 -5.02
N GLN A 334 5.84 -5.02 -4.18
CA GLN A 334 6.53 -4.81 -2.89
C GLN A 334 6.50 -6.07 -2.01
N GLN A 335 5.33 -6.70 -1.88
CA GLN A 335 5.17 -7.87 -1.01
C GLN A 335 5.78 -9.13 -1.62
N VAL A 336 5.72 -9.27 -2.94
CA VAL A 336 6.34 -10.39 -3.69
C VAL A 336 7.86 -10.28 -3.69
N ALA A 337 8.43 -9.08 -3.77
CA ALA A 337 9.88 -8.85 -3.69
C ALA A 337 10.43 -9.41 -2.38
N ALA A 338 9.80 -9.10 -1.24
CA ALA A 338 10.19 -9.63 0.08
C ALA A 338 10.13 -11.17 0.21
N LEU A 339 9.43 -11.86 -0.71
CA LEU A 339 9.33 -13.32 -0.76
C LEU A 339 10.24 -13.97 -1.82
N THR A 340 10.93 -13.16 -2.62
CA THR A 340 11.69 -13.60 -3.79
C THR A 340 13.20 -13.55 -3.49
N PRO A 341 13.91 -14.68 -3.46
CA PRO A 341 15.35 -14.67 -3.21
C PRO A 341 16.11 -13.83 -4.23
N GLY A 342 17.01 -12.96 -3.75
CA GLY A 342 17.78 -12.05 -4.60
C GLY A 342 17.07 -10.72 -4.87
N CYS A 343 15.82 -10.61 -4.42
CA CYS A 343 15.21 -9.40 -3.92
C CYS A 343 15.32 -9.44 -2.37
#